data_AF-A0A6B0XU80-F1
#
_entry.id   AF-A0A6B0XU80-F1
#
_cell.length_a   1.000
_cell.length_b   1.000
_cell.length_c   1.000
_cell.angle_alpha   90.00
_cell.angle_beta   90.00
_cell.angle_gamma   90.00
#
_symmetry.space_group_name_H-M   'P 1'
#
loop_
_entity.id
_entity.type
_entity.pdbx_description
1 polymer ?
#
loop_
_entity_poly.entity_id
_entity_poly.type
_entity_poly.pdbx_seq_one_letter_code
_entity_poly.pdbx_strand_id
1 'polypeptide(L)'
;MAAASPEHELFWETNHWLPVGAFEMSKHAAVTVDTGDLLAMLDNLVQIRAMEGGRGHWHGIASPNLGGGTAGVAYRPIATDHPPEWGKSAVSIPEAWVIAHEIGHNFSLLHAPCGGPAPPSIDPVFPYEGGRTGVWGYDPRDGGSLVHPGRRDLLSYCDPQWISDYSFTTALRWRLKDPLEVRAASASARTLIVSGGAAADGALHLEPAFVVAAPPILPGSPGPYALTGHRADGSELFSFRFDMAVSADGDGRSGFVMALPVQTAWESELASLVLSGPGGSVEMREGSAPPMAVLRDPGTGEVRAIFRDLPAGPLAGSAAEARAPEPGLDVLVSTGLPRAEDWRR
;
A
#
# COMPACT_ATOMS: atom_id res chain seq x y z
N MET A 1 6.38 -14.12 -16.13
CA MET A 1 6.64 -12.75 -16.63
C MET A 1 8.14 -12.46 -16.58
N ALA A 2 8.87 -12.82 -17.63
CA ALA A 2 10.27 -12.40 -17.80
C ALA A 2 10.27 -11.04 -18.51
N ALA A 3 10.98 -10.06 -17.93
CA ALA A 3 11.19 -8.70 -18.41
C ALA A 3 9.95 -8.00 -19.02
N ALA A 4 9.00 -7.60 -18.18
CA ALA A 4 8.02 -6.62 -18.61
C ALA A 4 8.74 -5.31 -18.93
N SER A 5 8.76 -4.91 -20.19
CA SER A 5 9.21 -3.58 -20.62
C SER A 5 8.04 -2.60 -20.49
N PRO A 6 8.29 -1.28 -20.47
CA PRO A 6 7.23 -0.30 -20.59
C PRO A 6 6.34 -0.51 -21.83
N GLU A 7 6.86 -1.15 -22.88
CA GLU A 7 6.13 -1.47 -24.12
C GLU A 7 5.27 -2.74 -24.02
N HIS A 8 5.28 -3.44 -22.88
CA HIS A 8 4.44 -4.62 -22.68
C HIS A 8 2.96 -4.23 -22.72
N GLU A 9 2.13 -5.07 -23.33
CA GLU A 9 0.68 -4.86 -23.47
C GLU A 9 -0.06 -4.56 -22.15
N LEU A 10 0.51 -4.95 -21.00
CA LEU A 10 -0.07 -4.73 -19.68
C LEU A 10 0.00 -3.27 -19.22
N PHE A 11 0.90 -2.48 -19.82
CA PHE A 11 1.11 -1.07 -19.44
C PHE A 11 0.77 -0.13 -20.59
N TRP A 12 0.15 -0.63 -21.66
CA TRP A 12 -0.24 0.17 -22.79
C TRP A 12 -1.16 1.33 -22.37
N GLU A 13 -2.27 1.03 -21.70
CA GLU A 13 -3.21 2.04 -21.19
C GLU A 13 -2.52 2.99 -20.20
N THR A 14 -1.66 2.48 -19.32
CA THR A 14 -0.86 3.33 -18.40
C THR A 14 -0.01 4.35 -19.17
N ASN A 15 0.67 3.94 -20.25
CA ASN A 15 1.51 4.84 -21.04
C ASN A 15 0.73 5.86 -21.86
N HIS A 16 -0.44 5.47 -22.38
CA HIS A 16 -1.14 6.27 -23.39
C HIS A 16 -2.33 7.04 -22.84
N TRP A 17 -2.89 6.60 -21.71
CA TRP A 17 -4.06 7.22 -21.11
C TRP A 17 -3.72 8.02 -19.87
N LEU A 18 -2.63 7.72 -19.17
CA LEU A 18 -2.18 8.55 -18.05
C LEU A 18 -1.10 9.53 -18.51
N PRO A 19 -0.89 10.65 -17.78
CA PRO A 19 0.12 11.64 -18.12
C PRO A 19 1.53 11.14 -17.74
N VAL A 20 1.97 10.05 -18.37
CA VAL A 20 3.27 9.40 -18.17
C VAL A 20 4.06 9.49 -19.47
N GLY A 21 5.13 10.28 -19.48
CA GLY A 21 5.97 10.44 -20.67
C GLY A 21 6.93 9.26 -20.88
N ALA A 22 7.46 8.73 -19.78
CA ALA A 22 8.28 7.52 -19.72
C ALA A 22 8.24 7.00 -18.27
N PHE A 23 8.49 5.71 -18.08
CA PHE A 23 8.73 5.14 -16.76
C PHE A 23 9.76 4.02 -16.83
N GLU A 24 10.50 3.84 -15.74
CA GLU A 24 11.38 2.69 -15.53
C GLU A 24 10.63 1.66 -14.69
N MET A 25 10.78 0.38 -15.05
CA MET A 25 10.16 -0.72 -14.33
C MET A 25 11.23 -1.65 -13.78
N SER A 26 11.16 -1.90 -12.48
CA SER A 26 11.97 -2.93 -11.82
C SER A 26 11.02 -4.00 -11.30
N LYS A 27 11.30 -5.25 -11.66
CA LYS A 27 10.50 -6.38 -11.21
C LYS A 27 11.03 -6.88 -9.87
N HIS A 28 10.20 -6.82 -8.84
CA HIS A 28 10.45 -7.48 -7.56
C HIS A 28 10.24 -9.01 -7.68
N ALA A 29 10.93 -9.79 -6.86
CA ALA A 29 10.68 -11.22 -6.76
C ALA A 29 9.21 -11.51 -6.34
N ALA A 30 8.71 -12.71 -6.64
CA ALA A 30 7.37 -13.07 -6.17
C ALA A 30 7.35 -13.16 -4.64
N VAL A 31 6.27 -12.64 -4.04
CA VAL A 31 6.02 -12.69 -2.60
C VAL A 31 4.83 -13.57 -2.33
N THR A 32 5.01 -14.57 -1.46
CA THR A 32 3.93 -15.48 -1.04
C THR A 32 3.19 -14.89 0.15
N VAL A 33 1.86 -14.78 0.05
CA VAL A 33 1.00 -14.35 1.16
C VAL A 33 -0.14 -15.35 1.38
N ASP A 34 -0.71 -15.38 2.57
CA ASP A 34 -1.82 -16.29 2.94
C ASP A 34 -3.18 -15.61 3.01
N THR A 35 -3.37 -14.60 2.16
CA THR A 35 -4.65 -13.91 1.97
C THR A 35 -5.06 -13.94 0.50
N GLY A 36 -6.37 -14.03 0.25
CA GLY A 36 -6.97 -13.80 -1.07
C GLY A 36 -7.62 -12.42 -1.21
N ASP A 37 -7.63 -11.62 -0.14
CA ASP A 37 -8.25 -10.29 -0.10
C ASP A 37 -7.30 -9.24 -0.67
N LEU A 38 -7.73 -8.49 -1.69
CA LEU A 38 -6.91 -7.48 -2.36
C LEU A 38 -6.51 -6.33 -1.42
N LEU A 39 -7.39 -5.92 -0.49
CA LEU A 39 -7.06 -4.88 0.50
C LEU A 39 -5.96 -5.36 1.45
N ALA A 40 -6.06 -6.59 1.97
CA ALA A 40 -4.99 -7.18 2.76
C ALA A 40 -3.68 -7.36 1.96
N MET A 41 -3.75 -7.64 0.65
CA MET A 41 -2.57 -7.66 -0.21
C MET A 41 -1.95 -6.26 -0.38
N LEU A 42 -2.78 -5.21 -0.48
CA LEU A 42 -2.31 -3.83 -0.54
C LEU A 42 -1.60 -3.45 0.76
N ASP A 43 -2.13 -3.84 1.92
CA ASP A 43 -1.47 -3.62 3.22
C ASP A 43 -0.13 -4.35 3.31
N ASN A 44 -0.06 -5.60 2.82
CA ASN A 44 1.21 -6.33 2.70
C ASN A 44 2.19 -5.61 1.79
N LEU A 45 1.74 -5.09 0.63
CA LEU A 45 2.59 -4.37 -0.32
C LEU A 45 3.20 -3.12 0.32
N VAL A 46 2.42 -2.34 1.08
CA VAL A 46 2.98 -1.16 1.75
C VAL A 46 3.96 -1.53 2.85
N GLN A 47 3.71 -2.63 3.58
CA GLN A 47 4.66 -3.14 4.56
C GLN A 47 5.97 -3.60 3.91
N ILE A 48 5.90 -4.34 2.80
CA ILE A 48 7.06 -4.77 2.00
C ILE A 48 7.87 -3.54 1.56
N ARG A 49 7.18 -2.57 0.94
CA ARG A 49 7.78 -1.31 0.50
C ARG A 49 8.49 -0.59 1.66
N ALA A 50 7.90 -0.57 2.85
CA ALA A 50 8.51 0.03 4.03
C ALA A 50 9.77 -0.73 4.49
N MET A 51 9.71 -2.06 4.55
CA MET A 51 10.83 -2.91 4.98
C MET A 51 12.03 -2.86 4.02
N GLU A 52 11.77 -2.61 2.74
CA GLU A 52 12.80 -2.58 1.69
C GLU A 52 13.27 -1.16 1.35
N GLY A 53 12.67 -0.13 1.95
CA GLY A 53 12.97 1.26 1.60
C GLY A 53 12.58 1.61 0.16
N GLY A 54 11.52 0.99 -0.34
CA GLY A 54 11.05 1.12 -1.71
C GLY A 54 10.68 2.56 -2.06
N ARG A 55 11.08 3.00 -3.26
CA ARG A 55 10.73 4.32 -3.83
C ARG A 55 9.85 4.16 -5.05
N GLY A 56 9.24 5.27 -5.48
CA GLY A 56 8.37 5.28 -6.66
C GLY A 56 7.02 4.60 -6.41
N HIS A 57 6.43 4.10 -7.50
CA HIS A 57 5.16 3.38 -7.50
C HIS A 57 5.41 1.88 -7.33
N TRP A 58 4.64 1.26 -6.44
CA TRP A 58 4.66 -0.17 -6.16
C TRP A 58 3.31 -0.74 -6.59
N HIS A 59 3.36 -1.73 -7.48
CA HIS A 59 2.15 -2.36 -8.00
C HIS A 59 2.25 -3.87 -7.82
N GLY A 60 1.38 -4.42 -6.96
CA GLY A 60 1.23 -5.86 -6.79
C GLY A 60 0.37 -6.44 -7.91
N ILE A 61 0.89 -7.43 -8.62
CA ILE A 61 0.10 -8.18 -9.60
C ILE A 61 -0.35 -9.49 -8.97
N ALA A 62 -1.65 -9.60 -8.70
CA ALA A 62 -2.25 -10.77 -8.10
C ALA A 62 -2.85 -11.71 -9.15
N SER A 63 -3.11 -12.96 -8.76
CA SER A 63 -3.67 -13.94 -9.69
C SER A 63 -5.12 -13.61 -10.05
N PRO A 64 -5.60 -13.87 -11.29
CA PRO A 64 -6.97 -13.50 -11.72
C PRO A 64 -8.11 -14.17 -10.94
N ASN A 65 -7.83 -15.25 -10.20
CA ASN A 65 -8.82 -16.05 -9.49
C ASN A 65 -8.99 -15.65 -8.01
N LEU A 66 -8.64 -14.43 -7.64
CA LEU A 66 -8.97 -13.92 -6.31
C LEU A 66 -10.49 -13.78 -6.20
N GLY A 67 -11.09 -14.48 -5.24
CA GLY A 67 -12.51 -14.29 -4.93
C GLY A 67 -12.77 -12.86 -4.46
N GLY A 68 -13.96 -12.32 -4.72
CA GLY A 68 -14.37 -11.05 -4.12
C GLY A 68 -14.61 -9.87 -5.05
N GLY A 69 -15.01 -10.07 -6.31
CA GLY A 69 -15.69 -9.07 -7.16
C GLY A 69 -14.92 -7.82 -7.58
N THR A 70 -13.81 -7.50 -6.90
CA THR A 70 -12.94 -6.34 -7.13
C THR A 70 -11.71 -6.77 -7.92
N ALA A 71 -11.38 -6.03 -8.99
CA ALA A 71 -10.27 -6.35 -9.88
C ALA A 71 -8.94 -5.68 -9.47
N GLY A 72 -9.02 -4.57 -8.74
CA GLY A 72 -7.89 -3.81 -8.23
C GLY A 72 -8.27 -2.91 -7.08
N VAL A 73 -7.27 -2.52 -6.30
CA VAL A 73 -7.37 -1.56 -5.21
C VAL A 73 -6.09 -0.73 -5.15
N ALA A 74 -6.24 0.55 -4.84
CA ALA A 74 -5.11 1.45 -4.69
C ALA A 74 -5.28 2.44 -3.55
N TYR A 75 -4.16 2.82 -2.94
CA TYR A 75 -4.13 3.99 -2.09
C TYR A 75 -4.15 5.26 -2.93
N ARG A 76 -4.98 6.22 -2.52
CA ARG A 76 -5.06 7.53 -3.17
C ARG A 76 -4.42 8.60 -2.29
N PRO A 77 -3.33 9.26 -2.73
CA PRO A 77 -2.76 10.36 -1.96
C PRO A 77 -3.68 11.58 -2.04
N ILE A 78 -3.79 12.32 -0.94
CA ILE A 78 -4.50 13.60 -0.85
C ILE A 78 -3.46 14.70 -0.64
N ALA A 79 -3.67 15.85 -1.27
CA ALA A 79 -2.64 16.84 -1.64
C ALA A 79 -1.78 17.46 -0.54
N THR A 80 -1.99 17.17 0.75
CA THR A 80 -1.33 17.95 1.81
C THR A 80 -1.02 17.22 3.12
N ASP A 81 -1.35 15.94 3.31
CA ASP A 81 -1.42 15.35 4.66
C ASP A 81 -0.75 13.98 4.88
N HIS A 82 -0.75 13.06 3.92
CA HIS A 82 -0.16 11.74 4.15
C HIS A 82 1.34 11.69 3.86
N PRO A 83 2.15 10.82 4.53
CA PRO A 83 3.49 10.54 4.05
C PRO A 83 3.33 10.07 2.59
N PRO A 84 3.88 10.80 1.61
CA PRO A 84 3.48 10.63 0.21
C PRO A 84 3.89 9.27 -0.39
N GLU A 85 4.64 8.50 0.39
CA GLU A 85 5.10 7.14 0.16
C GLU A 85 3.96 6.10 0.12
N TRP A 86 2.84 6.40 0.77
CA TRP A 86 1.67 5.53 0.87
C TRP A 86 0.83 5.50 -0.40
N GLY A 87 0.51 6.67 -0.93
CA GLY A 87 -0.39 6.85 -2.07
C GLY A 87 0.20 6.44 -3.43
N LYS A 88 1.27 5.66 -3.45
CA LYS A 88 1.89 5.13 -4.66
C LYS A 88 1.90 3.60 -4.67
N SER A 89 0.94 3.00 -3.99
CA SER A 89 0.81 1.55 -3.86
C SER A 89 -0.54 1.12 -4.40
N ALA A 90 -0.54 0.05 -5.20
CA ALA A 90 -1.71 -0.52 -5.83
C ALA A 90 -1.57 -2.05 -5.93
N VAL A 91 -2.69 -2.78 -5.93
CA VAL A 91 -2.72 -4.22 -6.23
C VAL A 91 -3.85 -4.49 -7.20
N SER A 92 -3.59 -5.25 -8.26
CA SER A 92 -4.63 -5.64 -9.22
C SER A 92 -4.39 -6.99 -9.86
N ILE A 93 -5.41 -7.50 -10.54
CA ILE A 93 -5.25 -8.54 -11.56
C ILE A 93 -4.46 -7.99 -12.77
N PRO A 94 -3.83 -8.84 -13.60
CA PRO A 94 -3.01 -8.43 -14.73
C PRO A 94 -3.85 -8.04 -15.95
N GLU A 95 -4.72 -7.04 -15.80
CA GLU A 95 -5.47 -6.43 -16.90
C GLU A 95 -5.02 -4.99 -17.08
N ALA A 96 -4.71 -4.61 -18.31
CA ALA A 96 -4.02 -3.36 -18.59
C ALA A 96 -4.86 -2.11 -18.21
N TRP A 97 -6.18 -2.18 -18.42
CA TRP A 97 -7.10 -1.13 -17.97
C TRP A 97 -7.20 -1.03 -16.44
N VAL A 98 -7.20 -2.16 -15.72
CA VAL A 98 -7.25 -2.17 -14.24
C VAL A 98 -5.97 -1.58 -13.70
N ILE A 99 -4.81 -1.99 -14.23
CA ILE A 99 -3.51 -1.41 -13.83
C ILE A 99 -3.51 0.11 -14.03
N ALA A 100 -3.99 0.59 -15.18
CA ALA A 100 -4.10 2.02 -15.44
C ALA A 100 -5.12 2.73 -14.51
N HIS A 101 -6.22 2.06 -14.17
CA HIS A 101 -7.22 2.56 -13.23
C HIS A 101 -6.61 2.78 -11.84
N GLU A 102 -5.93 1.76 -11.31
CA GLU A 102 -5.29 1.80 -10.00
C GLU A 102 -4.15 2.82 -9.92
N ILE A 103 -3.33 2.92 -10.98
CA ILE A 103 -2.30 3.97 -11.07
C ILE A 103 -2.95 5.36 -11.15
N GLY A 104 -4.13 5.48 -11.77
CA GLY A 104 -4.95 6.69 -11.76
C GLY A 104 -5.27 7.15 -10.34
N HIS A 105 -5.64 6.22 -9.43
CA HIS A 105 -5.83 6.53 -8.01
C HIS A 105 -4.53 6.98 -7.33
N ASN A 106 -3.38 6.38 -7.66
CA ASN A 106 -2.08 6.88 -7.17
C ASN A 106 -1.76 8.31 -7.67
N PHE A 107 -2.35 8.75 -8.78
CA PHE A 107 -2.31 10.14 -9.26
C PHE A 107 -3.41 11.03 -8.66
N SER A 108 -3.93 10.66 -7.49
CA SER A 108 -4.94 11.40 -6.72
C SER A 108 -6.32 11.49 -7.40
N LEU A 109 -6.62 10.65 -8.40
CA LEU A 109 -7.92 10.64 -9.06
C LEU A 109 -8.98 9.89 -8.24
N LEU A 110 -10.21 10.42 -8.23
CA LEU A 110 -11.41 9.78 -7.70
C LEU A 110 -12.23 9.18 -8.85
N HIS A 111 -13.23 8.37 -8.54
CA HIS A 111 -14.09 7.75 -9.55
C HIS A 111 -14.92 8.76 -10.33
N ALA A 112 -14.99 8.58 -11.64
CA ALA A 112 -15.98 9.23 -12.48
C ALA A 112 -17.37 8.57 -12.26
N PRO A 113 -18.48 9.31 -12.38
CA PRO A 113 -19.81 8.84 -11.99
C PRO A 113 -20.45 7.91 -13.03
N CYS A 114 -19.90 6.70 -13.22
CA CYS A 114 -20.49 5.64 -14.05
C CYS A 114 -20.15 4.24 -13.51
N GLY A 115 -21.14 3.34 -13.54
CA GLY A 115 -20.96 1.92 -13.22
C GLY A 115 -21.11 1.57 -11.75
N GLY A 116 -21.61 2.51 -10.94
CA GLY A 116 -21.95 2.29 -9.53
C GLY A 116 -20.79 2.35 -8.51
N PRO A 117 -19.76 3.21 -8.65
CA PRO A 117 -18.80 3.43 -7.57
C PRO A 117 -19.52 3.89 -6.29
N ALA A 118 -19.08 3.40 -5.13
CA ALA A 118 -19.71 3.70 -3.85
C ALA A 118 -19.26 5.07 -3.32
N PRO A 119 -20.15 5.97 -2.87
CA PRO A 119 -19.74 7.18 -2.15
C PRO A 119 -18.94 6.83 -0.87
N PRO A 120 -17.93 7.62 -0.48
CA PRO A 120 -17.52 8.91 -1.05
C PRO A 120 -16.47 8.82 -2.16
N SER A 121 -16.24 7.65 -2.78
CA SER A 121 -15.19 7.47 -3.80
C SER A 121 -15.44 8.20 -5.14
N ILE A 122 -16.66 8.70 -5.35
CA ILE A 122 -17.06 9.45 -6.55
C ILE A 122 -16.52 10.87 -6.49
N ASP A 123 -15.90 11.33 -7.57
CA ASP A 123 -15.50 12.73 -7.73
C ASP A 123 -16.75 13.63 -7.85
N PRO A 124 -17.04 14.47 -6.84
CA PRO A 124 -18.25 15.30 -6.83
C PRO A 124 -18.19 16.47 -7.82
N VAL A 125 -17.01 16.77 -8.38
CA VAL A 125 -16.80 17.86 -9.34
C VAL A 125 -16.46 17.38 -10.74
N PHE A 126 -16.57 16.06 -11.00
CA PHE A 126 -16.38 15.51 -12.34
C PHE A 126 -17.35 16.15 -13.34
N PRO A 127 -16.87 16.75 -14.45
CA PRO A 127 -17.67 17.68 -15.23
C PRO A 127 -18.61 17.02 -16.24
N TYR A 128 -18.42 15.73 -16.54
CA TYR A 128 -19.17 15.06 -17.62
C TYR A 128 -20.17 14.04 -17.11
N GLU A 129 -21.43 14.25 -17.47
CA GLU A 129 -22.55 13.39 -17.07
C GLU A 129 -22.32 11.92 -17.45
N GLY A 130 -22.60 11.03 -16.49
CA GLY A 130 -22.45 9.59 -16.68
C GLY A 130 -21.00 9.16 -16.94
N GLY A 131 -20.03 9.90 -16.39
CA GLY A 131 -18.61 9.57 -16.47
C GLY A 131 -18.08 9.57 -17.90
N ARG A 132 -18.58 10.45 -18.78
CA ARG A 132 -18.08 10.56 -20.16
C ARG A 132 -16.71 11.23 -20.22
N THR A 133 -16.01 11.09 -21.34
CA THR A 133 -14.74 11.78 -21.60
C THR A 133 -14.90 13.24 -22.03
N GLY A 134 -16.05 13.59 -22.62
CA GLY A 134 -16.45 14.97 -22.91
C GLY A 134 -15.77 15.62 -24.12
N VAL A 135 -14.58 15.17 -24.50
CA VAL A 135 -13.79 15.69 -25.62
C VAL A 135 -13.35 14.59 -26.58
N TRP A 136 -13.05 14.95 -27.83
CA TRP A 136 -12.47 14.01 -28.78
C TRP A 136 -11.05 13.63 -28.37
N GLY A 137 -10.78 12.34 -28.26
CA GLY A 137 -9.44 11.79 -28.07
C GLY A 137 -8.77 11.44 -29.40
N TYR A 138 -7.48 11.13 -29.34
CA TYR A 138 -6.73 10.57 -30.46
C TYR A 138 -5.97 9.34 -29.98
N ASP A 139 -6.27 8.20 -30.58
CA ASP A 139 -5.56 6.95 -30.36
C ASP A 139 -4.53 6.76 -31.47
N PRO A 140 -3.22 6.81 -31.16
CA PRO A 140 -2.17 6.73 -32.17
C PRO A 140 -1.98 5.32 -32.75
N ARG A 141 -2.68 4.29 -32.23
CA ARG A 141 -2.59 2.91 -32.75
C ARG A 141 -3.11 2.79 -34.17
N ASP A 142 -2.60 1.79 -34.89
CA ASP A 142 -3.09 1.36 -36.20
C ASP A 142 -3.21 2.48 -37.24
N GLY A 143 -2.31 3.48 -37.18
CA GLY A 143 -2.30 4.61 -38.10
C GLY A 143 -3.13 5.83 -37.64
N GLY A 144 -3.67 5.80 -36.43
CA GLY A 144 -4.33 6.92 -35.79
C GLY A 144 -5.84 6.94 -35.99
N SER A 145 -6.60 7.07 -34.90
CA SER A 145 -8.05 7.21 -34.95
C SER A 145 -8.59 8.21 -33.93
N LEU A 146 -9.71 8.85 -34.26
CA LEU A 146 -10.42 9.72 -33.32
C LEU A 146 -11.27 8.89 -32.37
N VAL A 147 -11.16 9.21 -31.08
CA VAL A 147 -11.93 8.56 -30.01
C VAL A 147 -13.11 9.44 -29.64
N HIS A 148 -14.32 8.89 -29.72
CA HIS A 148 -15.57 9.63 -29.51
C HIS A 148 -15.70 10.20 -28.08
N PRO A 149 -16.18 11.44 -27.88
CA PRO A 149 -16.33 12.09 -26.55
C PRO A 149 -17.34 11.42 -25.62
N GLY A 150 -18.09 10.44 -26.14
CA GLY A 150 -19.03 9.60 -25.38
C GLY A 150 -18.41 8.36 -24.75
N ARG A 151 -17.10 8.12 -24.92
CA ARG A 151 -16.37 7.09 -24.15
C ARG A 151 -16.46 7.37 -22.66
N ARG A 152 -16.24 6.35 -21.85
CA ARG A 152 -16.30 6.44 -20.39
C ARG A 152 -14.92 6.70 -19.83
N ASP A 153 -14.82 7.54 -18.81
CA ASP A 153 -13.55 7.88 -18.19
C ASP A 153 -12.84 6.63 -17.66
N LEU A 154 -11.50 6.62 -17.70
CA LEU A 154 -10.68 5.55 -17.14
C LEU A 154 -11.05 5.25 -15.68
N LEU A 155 -11.38 6.28 -14.89
CA LEU A 155 -11.76 6.14 -13.48
C LEU A 155 -13.25 5.78 -13.30
N SER A 156 -13.88 5.19 -14.31
CA SER A 156 -15.24 4.66 -14.19
C SER A 156 -15.27 3.15 -14.41
N TYR A 157 -16.33 2.50 -13.92
CA TYR A 157 -16.56 1.06 -14.14
C TYR A 157 -17.38 0.77 -15.40
N CYS A 158 -17.51 1.76 -16.30
CA CYS A 158 -18.30 1.62 -17.50
C CYS A 158 -17.42 1.44 -18.72
N ASP A 159 -17.90 0.62 -19.65
CA ASP A 159 -17.31 0.46 -20.96
C ASP A 159 -18.03 1.26 -22.05
N PRO A 160 -17.34 1.54 -23.17
CA PRO A 160 -15.91 1.31 -23.37
C PRO A 160 -15.07 2.52 -22.90
N GLN A 161 -13.94 2.25 -22.25
CA GLN A 161 -13.14 3.25 -21.51
C GLN A 161 -12.19 4.09 -22.38
N TRP A 162 -11.82 5.27 -21.88
CA TRP A 162 -10.78 6.19 -22.36
C TRP A 162 -10.52 7.26 -21.29
N ILE A 163 -9.36 7.92 -21.27
CA ILE A 163 -9.12 9.03 -20.31
C ILE A 163 -9.84 10.33 -20.74
N SER A 164 -10.54 10.99 -19.82
CA SER A 164 -11.04 12.35 -20.05
C SER A 164 -9.91 13.39 -19.95
N ASP A 165 -10.07 14.53 -20.61
CA ASP A 165 -9.17 15.67 -20.42
C ASP A 165 -9.13 16.13 -18.95
N TYR A 166 -10.26 16.05 -18.25
CA TYR A 166 -10.39 16.36 -16.84
C TYR A 166 -9.48 15.45 -15.99
N SER A 167 -9.64 14.13 -16.09
CA SER A 167 -8.84 13.16 -15.33
C SER A 167 -7.36 13.25 -15.71
N PHE A 168 -7.04 13.36 -17.01
CA PHE A 168 -5.66 13.53 -17.48
C PHE A 168 -5.01 14.78 -16.90
N THR A 169 -5.69 15.92 -16.96
CA THR A 169 -5.15 17.20 -16.48
C THR A 169 -5.01 17.21 -14.96
N THR A 170 -5.95 16.59 -14.24
CA THR A 170 -5.89 16.45 -12.78
C THR A 170 -4.70 15.60 -12.35
N ALA A 171 -4.51 14.43 -12.98
CA ALA A 171 -3.34 13.59 -12.74
C ALA A 171 -2.03 14.31 -13.10
N LEU A 172 -1.99 15.06 -14.21
CA LEU A 172 -0.79 15.80 -14.61
C LEU A 172 -0.44 16.87 -13.57
N ARG A 173 -1.44 17.63 -13.10
CA ARG A 173 -1.25 18.65 -12.05
C ARG A 173 -0.79 18.03 -10.74
N TRP A 174 -1.28 16.84 -10.40
CA TRP A 174 -0.80 16.07 -9.25
C TRP A 174 0.69 15.75 -9.40
N ARG A 175 1.06 15.08 -10.49
CA ARG A 175 2.45 14.67 -10.77
C ARG A 175 3.42 15.86 -10.78
N LEU A 176 3.03 17.00 -11.34
CA LEU A 176 3.85 18.21 -11.35
C LEU A 176 4.09 18.82 -9.96
N LYS A 177 3.27 18.49 -8.97
CA LYS A 177 3.38 18.98 -7.58
C LYS A 177 3.94 17.94 -6.62
N ASP A 178 4.01 16.69 -7.03
CA ASP A 178 4.41 15.57 -6.19
C ASP A 178 5.90 15.70 -5.79
N PRO A 179 6.20 15.99 -4.50
CA PRO A 179 7.56 16.28 -4.05
C PRO A 179 8.46 15.04 -3.99
N LEU A 180 7.92 13.83 -4.25
CA LEU A 180 8.61 12.57 -4.01
C LEU A 180 9.47 12.02 -5.14
N GLU A 181 9.40 12.56 -6.35
CA GLU A 181 10.34 12.14 -7.40
C GLU A 181 11.79 12.58 -7.07
N VAL A 182 11.97 13.53 -6.12
CA VAL A 182 13.27 14.21 -5.89
C VAL A 182 13.89 13.96 -4.50
N ARG A 183 13.20 13.30 -3.56
CA ARG A 183 13.73 13.13 -2.19
C ARG A 183 14.87 12.10 -2.15
N ALA A 184 16.03 12.49 -1.62
CA ALA A 184 17.14 11.56 -1.41
C ALA A 184 16.69 10.42 -0.48
N ALA A 185 17.12 9.19 -0.79
CA ALA A 185 16.85 8.05 0.08
C ALA A 185 17.45 8.32 1.47
N SER A 186 16.61 8.23 2.50
CA SER A 186 17.11 8.17 3.88
C SER A 186 17.96 6.91 4.01
N ALA A 187 19.09 7.02 4.70
CA ALA A 187 19.93 5.85 4.97
C ALA A 187 19.12 4.83 5.77
N SER A 188 19.33 3.55 5.45
CA SER A 188 18.77 2.46 6.25
C SER A 188 19.29 2.55 7.68
N ALA A 189 18.39 2.39 8.64
CA ALA A 189 18.68 2.34 10.06
C ALA A 189 17.95 1.15 10.68
N ARG A 190 18.32 0.77 11.90
CA ARG A 190 17.49 -0.18 12.66
C ARG A 190 16.16 0.50 13.00
N THR A 191 15.07 -0.05 12.52
CA THR A 191 13.71 0.49 12.67
C THR A 191 12.76 -0.54 13.22
N LEU A 192 11.83 -0.11 14.06
CA LEU A 192 10.63 -0.85 14.44
C LEU A 192 9.55 -0.59 13.39
N ILE A 193 9.20 -1.61 12.62
CA ILE A 193 8.07 -1.60 11.69
C ILE A 193 6.81 -1.87 12.49
N VAL A 194 5.91 -0.89 12.53
CA VAL A 194 4.60 -0.98 13.17
C VAL A 194 3.53 -0.75 12.12
N SER A 195 2.59 -1.66 12.00
CA SER A 195 1.46 -1.55 11.07
C SER A 195 0.14 -1.86 11.74
N GLY A 196 -0.94 -1.39 11.12
CA GLY A 196 -2.30 -1.58 11.62
C GLY A 196 -3.26 -0.69 10.88
N GLY A 197 -4.45 -0.50 11.46
CA GLY A 197 -5.48 0.28 10.80
C GLY A 197 -6.81 0.29 11.52
N ALA A 198 -7.85 0.68 10.79
CA ALA A 198 -9.24 0.61 11.21
C ALA A 198 -10.03 -0.24 10.22
N ALA A 199 -10.84 -1.16 10.75
CA ALA A 199 -11.85 -1.88 9.97
C ALA A 199 -12.98 -0.93 9.52
N ALA A 200 -13.84 -1.39 8.61
CA ALA A 200 -14.96 -0.60 8.09
C ALA A 200 -15.96 -0.14 9.17
N ASP A 201 -16.07 -0.88 10.27
CA ASP A 201 -16.88 -0.52 11.45
C ASP A 201 -16.15 0.42 12.44
N GLY A 202 -14.92 0.81 12.12
CA GLY A 202 -14.05 1.65 12.94
C GLY A 202 -13.22 0.88 13.98
N ALA A 203 -13.32 -0.46 14.05
CA ALA A 203 -12.52 -1.23 14.99
C ALA A 203 -11.03 -1.15 14.67
N LEU A 204 -10.25 -0.68 15.64
CA LEU A 204 -8.79 -0.51 15.50
C LEU A 204 -8.06 -1.84 15.68
N HIS A 205 -7.02 -2.06 14.91
CA HIS A 205 -6.13 -3.21 15.03
C HIS A 205 -4.67 -2.81 14.85
N LEU A 206 -3.78 -3.60 15.46
CA LEU A 206 -2.34 -3.56 15.27
C LEU A 206 -1.89 -4.94 14.80
N GLU A 207 -1.00 -4.96 13.82
CA GLU A 207 -0.29 -6.15 13.36
C GLU A 207 0.98 -6.34 14.19
N PRO A 208 1.47 -7.59 14.37
CA PRO A 208 2.75 -7.84 15.00
C PRO A 208 3.88 -6.99 14.39
N ALA A 209 4.65 -6.34 15.26
CA ALA A 209 5.74 -5.46 14.90
C ALA A 209 7.05 -6.23 14.72
N PHE A 210 7.93 -5.70 13.87
CA PHE A 210 9.22 -6.30 13.53
C PHE A 210 10.34 -5.28 13.63
N VAL A 211 11.53 -5.72 14.03
CA VAL A 211 12.75 -4.89 13.94
C VAL A 211 13.52 -5.30 12.70
N VAL A 212 13.78 -4.36 11.81
CA VAL A 212 14.57 -4.57 10.58
C VAL A 212 15.45 -3.37 10.27
N ALA A 213 16.46 -3.57 9.44
CA ALA A 213 17.18 -2.47 8.80
C ALA A 213 16.34 -1.91 7.65
N ALA A 214 15.75 -0.73 7.84
CA ALA A 214 14.99 -0.02 6.80
C ALA A 214 15.14 1.51 6.97
N PRO A 215 14.91 2.31 5.91
CA PRO A 215 14.80 3.75 6.05
C PRO A 215 13.62 4.14 6.96
N PRO A 216 13.75 5.18 7.79
CA PRO A 216 12.69 5.58 8.68
C PRO A 216 11.52 6.23 7.93
N ILE A 217 10.31 5.86 8.32
CA ILE A 217 9.03 6.36 7.83
C ILE A 217 8.26 6.87 9.04
N LEU A 218 8.33 8.18 9.25
CA LEU A 218 7.61 8.87 10.32
C LEU A 218 6.28 9.42 9.78
N PRO A 219 5.26 9.59 10.63
CA PRO A 219 4.00 10.14 10.20
C PRO A 219 4.14 11.56 9.62
N GLY A 220 3.46 11.79 8.50
CA GLY A 220 3.62 12.97 7.67
C GLY A 220 2.84 14.20 8.17
N SER A 221 1.62 13.99 8.68
CA SER A 221 0.78 15.07 9.24
C SER A 221 0.00 14.61 10.46
N PRO A 222 -0.31 15.52 11.40
CA PRO A 222 -1.16 15.21 12.54
C PRO A 222 -2.58 14.89 12.08
N GLY A 223 -3.16 13.84 12.64
CA GLY A 223 -4.55 13.43 12.39
C GLY A 223 -5.28 12.99 13.66
N PRO A 224 -6.44 12.34 13.51
CA PRO A 224 -7.27 11.90 14.63
C PRO A 224 -6.73 10.66 15.33
N TYR A 225 -5.76 9.95 14.73
CA TYR A 225 -5.15 8.76 15.30
C TYR A 225 -3.87 9.08 16.06
N ALA A 226 -3.54 8.27 17.06
CA ALA A 226 -2.27 8.33 17.76
C ALA A 226 -1.70 6.93 18.04
N LEU A 227 -0.40 6.78 17.78
CA LEU A 227 0.39 5.61 18.15
C LEU A 227 1.31 6.00 19.31
N THR A 228 1.10 5.39 20.46
CA THR A 228 1.85 5.69 21.69
C THR A 228 2.56 4.45 22.20
N GLY A 229 3.87 4.55 22.44
CA GLY A 229 4.66 3.51 23.10
C GLY A 229 4.75 3.76 24.59
N HIS A 230 4.56 2.72 25.41
CA HIS A 230 4.59 2.82 26.87
C HIS A 230 5.66 1.92 27.50
N ARG A 231 6.14 2.34 28.67
CA ARG A 231 6.94 1.52 29.58
C ARG A 231 6.08 0.54 30.37
N ALA A 232 6.73 -0.41 31.05
CA ALA A 232 6.06 -1.37 31.92
C ALA A 232 5.29 -0.72 33.09
N ASP A 233 5.72 0.47 33.53
CA ASP A 233 5.03 1.26 34.56
C ASP A 233 3.86 2.12 34.01
N GLY A 234 3.60 2.04 32.70
CA GLY A 234 2.56 2.78 32.00
C GLY A 234 2.95 4.21 31.59
N SER A 235 4.17 4.66 31.87
CA SER A 235 4.64 5.97 31.39
C SER A 235 4.90 5.96 29.88
N GLU A 236 4.66 7.10 29.23
CA GLU A 236 4.84 7.27 27.78
C GLU A 236 6.34 7.34 27.41
N LEU A 237 6.74 6.57 26.40
CA LEU A 237 8.06 6.63 25.76
C LEU A 237 8.05 7.56 24.55
N PHE A 238 6.99 7.50 23.76
CA PHE A 238 6.78 8.34 22.59
C PHE A 238 5.29 8.36 22.23
N SER A 239 4.86 9.42 21.54
CA SER A 239 3.54 9.48 20.91
C SER A 239 3.64 10.15 19.55
N PHE A 240 3.01 9.54 18.55
CA PHE A 240 2.89 10.10 17.22
C PHE A 240 1.42 10.25 16.86
N ARG A 241 1.02 11.47 16.49
CA ARG A 241 -0.31 11.73 15.91
C ARG A 241 -0.24 11.67 14.41
N PHE A 242 -1.24 11.03 13.79
CA PHE A 242 -1.25 10.78 12.36
C PHE A 242 -2.66 10.60 11.81
N ASP A 243 -2.75 10.63 10.48
CA ASP A 243 -3.93 10.19 9.77
C ASP A 243 -3.66 8.88 9.01
N MET A 244 -4.68 8.05 8.85
CA MET A 244 -4.56 6.76 8.15
C MET A 244 -4.87 6.92 6.67
N ALA A 245 -4.18 6.15 5.83
CA ALA A 245 -4.49 6.13 4.41
C ALA A 245 -5.78 5.34 4.18
N VAL A 246 -6.62 5.84 3.28
CA VAL A 246 -7.85 5.17 2.84
C VAL A 246 -7.67 4.69 1.40
N SER A 247 -8.14 3.47 1.11
CA SER A 247 -8.18 2.97 -0.28
C SER A 247 -9.24 3.73 -1.09
N ALA A 248 -8.96 4.00 -2.37
CA ALA A 248 -9.92 4.67 -3.25
C ALA A 248 -11.20 3.86 -3.46
N ASP A 249 -11.03 2.55 -3.58
CA ASP A 249 -12.07 1.52 -3.72
C ASP A 249 -12.46 0.90 -2.38
N GLY A 250 -12.00 1.51 -1.28
CA GLY A 250 -12.11 0.96 0.05
C GLY A 250 -13.56 0.79 0.50
N ASP A 251 -13.79 -0.27 1.26
CA ASP A 251 -15.02 -0.58 1.98
C ASP A 251 -15.18 0.24 3.28
N GLY A 252 -14.39 1.30 3.45
CA GLY A 252 -14.28 2.09 4.69
C GLY A 252 -13.08 1.71 5.56
N ARG A 253 -12.32 0.66 5.19
CA ARG A 253 -11.05 0.32 5.85
C ARG A 253 -9.98 1.38 5.60
N SER A 254 -9.09 1.54 6.58
CA SER A 254 -7.91 2.41 6.50
C SER A 254 -6.71 1.76 7.16
N GLY A 255 -5.51 2.13 6.75
CA GLY A 255 -4.26 1.48 7.17
C GLY A 255 -3.09 2.44 7.36
N PHE A 256 -2.09 1.96 8.08
CA PHE A 256 -0.79 2.62 8.24
C PHE A 256 0.33 1.60 8.50
N VAL A 257 1.56 2.03 8.25
CA VAL A 257 2.85 1.39 8.53
C VAL A 257 3.78 2.55 8.88
N MET A 258 4.55 2.40 9.94
CA MET A 258 5.61 3.31 10.32
C MET A 258 6.89 2.50 10.46
N ALA A 259 8.00 3.09 10.04
CA ALA A 259 9.34 2.57 10.30
C ALA A 259 10.00 3.51 11.28
N LEU A 260 9.83 3.23 12.58
CA LEU A 260 10.29 4.10 13.66
C LEU A 260 11.77 3.83 13.94
N PRO A 261 12.69 4.81 13.86
CA PRO A 261 14.08 4.60 14.21
C PRO A 261 14.18 4.11 15.66
N VAL A 262 14.81 2.94 15.84
CA VAL A 262 14.98 2.35 17.18
C VAL A 262 15.89 3.26 18.00
N GLN A 263 15.39 3.70 19.16
CA GLN A 263 16.21 4.37 20.16
C GLN A 263 16.78 3.33 21.12
N THR A 264 18.01 3.54 21.61
CA THR A 264 18.75 2.58 22.46
C THR A 264 17.95 2.10 23.67
N ALA A 265 17.07 2.94 24.20
CA ALA A 265 16.27 2.62 25.38
C ALA A 265 15.09 1.69 25.08
N TRP A 266 14.59 1.64 23.83
CA TRP A 266 13.37 0.91 23.49
C TRP A 266 13.51 -0.60 23.60
N GLU A 267 14.68 -1.17 23.30
CA GLU A 267 14.95 -2.62 23.41
C GLU A 267 14.59 -3.15 24.82
N SER A 268 14.83 -2.35 25.86
CA SER A 268 14.58 -2.74 27.25
C SER A 268 13.34 -2.09 27.87
N GLU A 269 12.84 -1.00 27.30
CA GLU A 269 11.82 -0.16 27.96
C GLU A 269 10.45 -0.24 27.30
N LEU A 270 10.35 -0.54 25.99
CA LEU A 270 9.07 -0.59 25.29
C LEU A 270 8.29 -1.84 25.70
N ALA A 271 7.22 -1.64 26.47
CA ALA A 271 6.39 -2.73 27.01
C ALA A 271 5.04 -2.88 26.31
N SER A 272 4.51 -1.81 25.70
CA SER A 272 3.31 -1.88 24.87
C SER A 272 3.25 -0.76 23.83
N LEU A 273 2.47 -1.02 22.77
CA LEU A 273 2.02 -0.04 21.79
C LEU A 273 0.50 0.12 21.91
N VAL A 274 0.03 1.36 21.94
CA VAL A 274 -1.39 1.68 21.92
C VAL A 274 -1.69 2.48 20.68
N LEU A 275 -2.60 1.97 19.86
CA LEU A 275 -3.22 2.71 18.77
C LEU A 275 -4.56 3.25 19.28
N SER A 276 -4.79 4.55 19.12
CA SER A 276 -6.02 5.22 19.54
C SER A 276 -6.57 6.11 18.42
N GLY A 277 -7.88 6.33 18.42
CA GLY A 277 -8.56 7.17 17.45
C GLY A 277 -10.07 7.27 17.71
N PRO A 278 -10.86 7.75 16.74
CA PRO A 278 -12.31 7.92 16.89
C PRO A 278 -13.06 6.63 17.27
N GLY A 279 -12.57 5.47 16.83
CA GLY A 279 -13.13 4.14 17.12
C GLY A 279 -12.72 3.53 18.46
N GLY A 280 -11.96 4.25 19.30
CA GLY A 280 -11.48 3.76 20.59
C GLY A 280 -9.96 3.55 20.62
N SER A 281 -9.51 2.48 21.27
CA SER A 281 -8.10 2.12 21.32
C SER A 281 -7.89 0.61 21.35
N VAL A 282 -6.73 0.19 20.85
CA VAL A 282 -6.22 -1.19 20.93
C VAL A 282 -4.80 -1.16 21.46
N GLU A 283 -4.47 -2.11 22.33
CA GLU A 283 -3.13 -2.27 22.89
C GLU A 283 -2.49 -3.56 22.36
N MET A 284 -1.21 -3.49 22.01
CA MET A 284 -0.37 -4.61 21.64
C MET A 284 0.82 -4.73 22.59
N ARG A 285 1.06 -5.95 23.06
CA ARG A 285 2.19 -6.36 23.91
C ARG A 285 2.90 -7.55 23.27
N GLU A 286 4.03 -7.95 23.81
CA GLU A 286 4.62 -9.24 23.43
C GLU A 286 3.62 -10.38 23.75
N GLY A 287 3.39 -11.27 22.78
CA GLY A 287 2.46 -12.40 22.94
C GLY A 287 0.97 -12.08 22.90
N SER A 288 0.56 -10.82 22.69
CA SER A 288 -0.86 -10.44 22.68
C SER A 288 -1.58 -10.68 21.34
N ALA A 289 -0.84 -10.97 20.27
CA ALA A 289 -1.38 -11.18 18.93
C ALA A 289 -1.05 -12.59 18.40
N PRO A 290 -1.87 -13.11 17.47
CA PRO A 290 -1.51 -14.31 16.70
C PRO A 290 -0.13 -14.15 16.04
N PRO A 291 0.61 -15.25 15.85
CA PRO A 291 1.92 -15.19 15.21
C PRO A 291 1.82 -14.75 13.76
N MET A 292 2.65 -13.78 13.41
CA MET A 292 2.93 -13.38 12.04
C MET A 292 4.39 -13.70 11.73
N ALA A 293 4.66 -14.19 10.52
CA ALA A 293 6.02 -14.37 10.03
C ALA A 293 6.28 -13.55 8.77
N VAL A 294 7.49 -12.99 8.69
CA VAL A 294 8.02 -12.37 7.48
C VAL A 294 9.31 -13.09 7.12
N LEU A 295 9.38 -13.62 5.89
CA LEU A 295 10.56 -14.30 5.38
C LEU A 295 11.29 -13.39 4.41
N ARG A 296 12.60 -13.29 4.55
CA ARG A 296 13.44 -12.35 3.78
C ARG A 296 14.65 -13.02 3.17
N ASP A 297 15.07 -12.52 2.02
CA ASP A 297 16.38 -12.85 1.47
C ASP A 297 17.47 -12.27 2.39
N PRO A 298 18.40 -13.09 2.92
CA PRO A 298 19.41 -12.61 3.87
C PRO A 298 20.49 -11.71 3.24
N GLY A 299 20.65 -11.73 1.91
CA GLY A 299 21.62 -10.92 1.18
C GLY A 299 21.08 -9.56 0.74
N THR A 300 19.83 -9.52 0.27
CA THR A 300 19.19 -8.30 -0.24
C THR A 300 18.26 -7.64 0.76
N GLY A 301 17.70 -8.41 1.70
CA GLY A 301 16.65 -7.98 2.61
C GLY A 301 15.25 -7.95 1.96
N GLU A 302 15.10 -8.38 0.71
CA GLU A 302 13.81 -8.46 0.02
C GLU A 302 12.87 -9.44 0.73
N VAL A 303 11.61 -9.05 0.89
CA VAL A 303 10.56 -9.86 1.49
C VAL A 303 10.09 -10.90 0.47
N ARG A 304 10.08 -12.17 0.87
CA ARG A 304 9.70 -13.30 0.00
C ARG A 304 8.42 -13.97 0.44
N ALA A 305 8.04 -13.86 1.72
CA ALA A 305 6.72 -14.27 2.17
C ALA A 305 6.26 -13.51 3.41
N ILE A 306 4.94 -13.39 3.56
CA ILE A 306 4.27 -12.92 4.78
C ILE A 306 3.16 -13.90 5.13
N PHE A 307 3.16 -14.42 6.36
CA PHE A 307 2.17 -15.38 6.85
C PHE A 307 1.54 -14.93 8.16
N ARG A 308 0.22 -15.09 8.29
CA ARG A 308 -0.59 -14.81 9.49
C ARG A 308 -1.37 -16.03 9.99
N ASP A 309 -1.64 -17.00 9.11
CA ASP A 309 -2.26 -18.27 9.46
C ASP A 309 -1.18 -19.27 9.91
N LEU A 310 -0.60 -19.01 11.08
CA LEU A 310 0.45 -19.83 11.68
C LEU A 310 -0.02 -20.45 12.99
N PRO A 311 0.44 -21.67 13.33
CA PRO A 311 0.14 -22.28 14.62
C PRO A 311 0.70 -21.42 15.77
N ALA A 312 -0.11 -21.23 16.81
CA ALA A 312 0.32 -20.53 18.00
C ALA A 312 1.51 -21.23 18.70
N GLY A 313 2.36 -20.44 19.35
CA GLY A 313 3.47 -20.94 20.15
C GLY A 313 4.76 -21.21 19.35
N PRO A 314 5.67 -22.06 19.86
CA PRO A 314 7.06 -22.13 19.41
C PRO A 314 7.22 -22.70 17.99
N LEU A 315 6.19 -23.35 17.44
CA LEU A 315 6.24 -23.97 16.12
C LEU A 315 6.02 -23.00 14.96
N ALA A 316 5.59 -21.76 15.24
CA ALA A 316 5.29 -20.76 14.21
C ALA A 316 6.46 -20.57 13.22
N GLY A 317 7.70 -20.47 13.71
CA GLY A 317 8.90 -20.33 12.86
C GLY A 317 9.13 -21.53 11.95
N SER A 318 9.07 -22.74 12.51
CA SER A 318 9.21 -23.98 11.72
C SER A 318 8.08 -24.17 10.70
N ALA A 319 6.86 -23.75 11.03
CA ALA A 319 5.72 -23.81 10.12
C ALA A 319 5.87 -22.79 8.97
N ALA A 320 6.39 -21.60 9.26
CA ALA A 320 6.69 -20.58 8.27
C ALA A 320 7.83 -21.03 7.33
N GLU A 321 8.89 -21.62 7.88
CA GLU A 321 10.01 -22.18 7.10
C GLU A 321 9.56 -23.34 6.20
N ALA A 322 8.71 -24.24 6.70
CA ALA A 322 8.17 -25.34 5.90
C ALA A 322 7.30 -24.87 4.71
N ARG A 323 6.74 -23.66 4.80
CA ARG A 323 5.94 -23.01 3.75
C ARG A 323 6.75 -22.01 2.92
N ALA A 324 8.05 -21.89 3.17
CA ALA A 324 8.91 -20.94 2.47
C ALA A 324 8.89 -21.20 0.95
N PRO A 325 8.80 -20.15 0.11
CA PRO A 325 8.82 -20.31 -1.33
C PRO A 325 10.17 -20.85 -1.86
N GLU A 326 11.23 -20.69 -1.08
CA GLU A 326 12.58 -21.14 -1.38
C GLU A 326 13.39 -21.34 -0.08
N PRO A 327 14.44 -22.18 -0.10
CA PRO A 327 15.26 -22.42 1.09
C PRO A 327 16.20 -21.25 1.41
N GLY A 328 16.62 -21.15 2.68
CA GLY A 328 17.68 -20.22 3.10
C GLY A 328 17.23 -18.79 3.38
N LEU A 329 15.92 -18.56 3.50
CA LEU A 329 15.36 -17.27 3.91
C LEU A 329 15.54 -17.04 5.41
N ASP A 330 15.79 -15.79 5.80
CA ASP A 330 15.70 -15.37 7.20
C ASP A 330 14.23 -15.30 7.62
N VAL A 331 13.89 -15.96 8.72
CA VAL A 331 12.51 -16.09 9.21
C VAL A 331 12.34 -15.22 10.45
N LEU A 332 11.61 -14.13 10.30
CA LEU A 332 11.20 -13.26 11.40
C LEU A 332 9.82 -13.68 11.88
N VAL A 333 9.63 -13.87 13.18
CA VAL A 333 8.33 -14.22 13.76
C VAL A 333 8.01 -13.29 14.92
N SER A 334 6.82 -12.71 14.92
CA SER A 334 6.34 -11.83 15.98
C SER A 334 4.91 -12.20 16.39
N THR A 335 4.61 -12.09 17.67
CA THR A 335 3.29 -12.28 18.28
C THR A 335 2.78 -10.99 18.94
N GLY A 336 3.27 -9.84 18.46
CA GLY A 336 2.95 -8.53 18.98
C GLY A 336 4.17 -7.62 18.95
N LEU A 337 4.72 -7.27 20.12
CA LEU A 337 6.02 -6.60 20.18
C LEU A 337 7.19 -7.56 19.94
N PRO A 338 8.30 -7.12 19.31
CA PRO A 338 9.50 -7.93 19.14
C PRO A 338 10.12 -8.32 20.48
N ARG A 339 10.62 -9.55 20.60
CA ARG A 339 11.32 -10.02 21.79
C ARG A 339 12.70 -9.38 21.88
N ALA A 340 13.29 -9.38 23.06
CA ALA A 340 14.63 -8.84 23.31
C ALA A 340 15.69 -9.35 22.32
N GLU A 341 15.60 -10.60 21.85
CA GLU A 341 16.52 -11.17 20.85
C GLU A 341 16.39 -10.56 19.45
N ASP A 342 15.19 -10.12 19.06
CA ASP A 342 14.89 -9.58 17.74
C ASP A 342 15.51 -8.19 17.55
N TRP A 343 15.67 -7.42 18.63
CA TRP A 343 16.31 -6.10 18.61
C TRP A 343 17.81 -6.15 18.33
N ARG A 344 18.45 -7.31 18.52
CA ARG A 344 19.90 -7.49 18.38
C ARG A 344 20.34 -8.05 17.04
N ARG A 345 19.41 -8.56 16.24
CA ARG A 345 19.65 -8.98 14.86
C ARG A 345 19.93 -7.77 13.95
#